data_AF-A0A6L2PIG0-F1
#
_entry.id   AF-A0A6L2PIG0-F1
#
_cell.length_a   1.000
_cell.length_b   1.000
_cell.length_c   1.000
_cell.angle_alpha   90.00
_cell.angle_beta   90.00
_cell.angle_gamma   90.00
#
_symmetry.space_group_name_H-M   'P 1'
#
loop_
_entity.id
_entity.type
_entity.pdbx_description
1 polymer ?
#
loop_
_entity_poly.entity_id
_entity_poly.type
_entity_poly.pdbx_seq_one_letter_code
_entity_poly.pdbx_strand_id
1 'polypeptide(L)'
;MLRNSLVDPEKIILPPSHIKLGLKKQFVNALDGEEYCFNYLSNKFPALSQAKVKAGIFARPQIRALTKDKMFEESMAPAEKEASICFEEVIVKFFAHKYEEGVNNMLEEYKVLGCKMSLKLHFLLSHLDQFPENLGTVSEEQGEQFRPDIREMEGRYQGRWSVSMMADYCWILKRDECDTTHKRKSGRKNFKARDKRYFD
;
A
#
# COMPACT_ATOMS: atom_id res chain seq x y z
N MET A 1 -21.80 25.85 -12.00
CA MET A 1 -22.33 24.51 -11.70
C MET A 1 -21.48 23.48 -12.45
N LEU A 2 -20.54 22.83 -11.78
CA LEU A 2 -19.73 21.70 -12.31
C LEU A 2 -19.97 20.49 -11.40
N ARG A 3 -21.22 20.03 -11.31
CA ARG A 3 -21.64 18.96 -10.38
C ARG A 3 -22.12 17.69 -11.07
N ASN A 4 -21.84 17.54 -12.36
CA ASN A 4 -22.12 16.28 -13.04
C ASN A 4 -20.79 15.56 -13.19
N SER A 5 -20.61 14.48 -12.41
CA SER A 5 -19.45 13.62 -12.53
C SER A 5 -19.42 13.02 -13.94
N LEU A 6 -18.24 13.02 -14.57
CA LEU A 6 -18.02 12.38 -15.87
C LEU A 6 -18.21 10.86 -15.79
N VAL A 7 -18.00 10.30 -14.61
CA VAL A 7 -18.13 8.88 -14.31
C VAL A 7 -19.22 8.71 -13.27
N ASP A 8 -20.12 7.76 -13.52
CA ASP A 8 -21.13 7.34 -12.56
C ASP A 8 -20.46 7.02 -11.20
N PRO A 9 -20.92 7.59 -10.07
CA PRO A 9 -20.37 7.31 -8.74
C PRO A 9 -20.28 5.80 -8.43
N GLU A 10 -21.23 5.00 -8.90
CA GLU A 10 -21.23 3.54 -8.72
C GLU A 10 -20.07 2.84 -9.45
N LYS A 11 -19.44 3.51 -10.42
CA LYS A 11 -18.31 3.02 -11.21
C LYS A 11 -16.97 3.55 -10.74
N ILE A 12 -16.93 4.29 -9.62
CA ILE A 12 -15.68 4.77 -9.03
C ILE A 12 -15.03 3.60 -8.26
N ILE A 13 -13.86 3.17 -8.73
CA ILE A 13 -13.05 2.17 -8.03
C ILE A 13 -12.23 2.89 -6.96
N LEU A 14 -12.52 2.62 -5.70
CA LEU A 14 -11.77 3.14 -4.57
C LEU A 14 -10.58 2.22 -4.29
N PRO A 15 -9.35 2.75 -4.18
CA PRO A 15 -8.16 1.95 -3.94
C PRO A 15 -7.97 1.68 -2.43
N PRO A 16 -8.50 0.58 -1.85
CA PRO A 16 -8.63 0.45 -0.40
C PRO A 16 -7.26 0.31 0.26
N SER A 17 -6.30 -0.28 -0.46
CA SER A 17 -4.93 -0.46 -0.01
C SER A 17 -4.21 0.89 0.10
N HIS A 18 -4.39 1.78 -0.88
CA HIS A 18 -3.82 3.12 -0.83
C HIS A 18 -4.43 4.00 0.26
N ILE A 19 -5.73 3.84 0.58
CA ILE A 19 -6.39 4.55 1.67
C ILE A 19 -5.84 4.09 3.01
N LYS A 20 -5.84 2.77 3.30
CA LYS A 20 -5.33 2.19 4.55
C LYS A 20 -3.91 2.66 4.87
N LEU A 21 -3.03 2.67 3.86
CA LEU A 21 -1.65 3.14 4.04
C LEU A 21 -1.54 4.65 4.22
N GLY A 22 -2.44 5.42 3.60
CA GLY A 22 -2.53 6.86 3.81
C GLY A 22 -2.87 7.21 5.26
N LEU A 23 -3.85 6.51 5.80
CA LEU A 23 -4.30 6.65 7.19
C LEU A 23 -3.21 6.28 8.19
N LYS A 24 -2.58 5.09 8.06
CA LYS A 24 -1.48 4.69 8.94
C LYS A 24 -0.30 5.65 8.86
N LYS A 25 0.02 6.17 7.68
CA LYS A 25 1.04 7.20 7.51
C LYS A 25 0.72 8.48 8.30
N GLN A 26 -0.53 8.95 8.26
CA GLN A 26 -0.93 10.14 9.03
C GLN A 26 -0.84 9.90 10.53
N PHE A 27 -1.30 8.74 11.00
CA PHE A 27 -1.17 8.33 12.39
C PHE A 27 0.28 8.38 12.84
N VAL A 28 1.20 7.73 12.11
CA VAL A 28 2.62 7.70 12.49
C VAL A 28 3.26 9.10 12.48
N ASN A 29 2.83 9.98 11.59
CA ASN A 29 3.29 11.37 11.54
C ASN A 29 2.77 12.25 12.69
N ALA A 30 1.73 11.80 13.41
CA ALA A 30 1.16 12.49 14.56
C ALA A 30 1.66 11.93 15.90
N LEU A 31 2.40 10.81 15.90
CA LEU A 31 3.05 10.29 17.09
C LEU A 31 4.03 11.32 17.65
N ASP A 32 4.17 11.33 18.97
CA ASP A 32 5.13 12.23 19.59
C ASP A 32 6.56 11.78 19.23
N GLY A 33 7.32 12.72 18.67
CA GLY A 33 8.68 12.48 18.18
C GLY A 33 9.73 12.34 19.29
N GLU A 34 9.35 12.53 20.56
CA GLU A 34 10.24 12.42 21.72
C GLU A 34 9.90 11.23 22.63
N GLU A 35 8.84 10.48 22.31
CA GLU A 35 8.35 9.39 23.15
C GLU A 35 8.96 8.01 22.84
N TYR A 36 8.70 7.07 23.75
CA TYR A 36 9.15 5.68 23.67
C TYR A 36 8.73 4.99 22.35
N CYS A 37 7.52 5.28 21.86
CA CYS A 37 6.98 4.78 20.59
C CYS A 37 7.85 5.18 19.39
N PHE A 38 8.33 6.43 19.36
CA PHE A 38 9.20 6.92 18.31
C PHE A 38 10.60 6.30 18.34
N ASN A 39 11.14 6.11 19.55
CA ASN A 39 12.41 5.39 19.74
C ASN A 39 12.30 3.93 19.29
N TYR A 40 11.16 3.27 19.57
CA TYR A 40 10.88 1.93 19.09
C TYR A 40 10.91 1.87 17.55
N LEU A 41 10.20 2.79 16.87
CA LEU A 41 10.18 2.87 15.41
C LEU A 41 11.57 3.08 14.80
N SER A 42 12.36 3.95 15.42
CA SER A 42 13.73 4.26 15.01
C SER A 42 14.65 3.03 15.09
N ASN A 43 14.55 2.28 16.19
CA ASN A 43 15.33 1.06 16.40
C ASN A 43 14.86 -0.09 15.50
N LYS A 44 13.56 -0.19 15.24
CA LYS A 44 12.98 -1.22 14.37
C LYS A 44 13.36 -1.03 12.91
N PHE A 45 13.49 0.21 12.45
CA PHE A 45 13.86 0.54 11.08
C PHE A 45 15.13 1.40 11.03
N PRO A 46 16.30 0.84 11.37
CA PRO A 46 17.55 1.62 11.45
C PRO A 46 18.00 2.19 10.10
N ALA A 47 17.49 1.65 8.99
CA ALA A 47 17.72 2.17 7.65
C ALA A 47 16.93 3.46 7.35
N LEU A 48 15.93 3.81 8.17
CA LEU A 48 15.20 5.07 8.07
C LEU A 48 15.87 6.13 8.95
N SER A 49 16.11 7.30 8.38
CA SER A 49 16.53 8.46 9.16
C SER A 49 15.42 8.91 10.10
N GLN A 50 15.78 9.50 11.24
CA GLN A 50 14.86 10.12 12.19
C GLN A 50 13.81 11.04 11.54
N ALA A 51 14.23 11.88 10.59
CA ALA A 51 13.33 12.75 9.84
C ALA A 51 12.28 11.99 9.02
N LYS A 52 12.61 10.81 8.49
CA LYS A 52 11.67 9.95 7.74
C LYS A 52 10.67 9.29 8.69
N VAL A 53 11.14 8.78 9.83
CA VAL A 53 10.28 8.22 10.87
C VAL A 53 9.29 9.28 11.34
N LYS A 54 9.78 10.48 11.68
CA LYS A 54 8.96 11.61 12.15
C LYS A 54 7.95 12.09 11.10
N ALA A 55 8.33 12.08 9.82
CA ALA A 55 7.45 12.46 8.73
C ALA A 55 6.47 11.34 8.29
N GLY A 56 6.44 10.20 8.97
CA GLY A 56 5.61 9.06 8.58
C GLY A 56 6.00 8.46 7.22
N ILE A 57 7.26 8.61 6.78
CA ILE A 57 7.72 8.16 5.47
C ILE A 57 8.20 6.71 5.56
N PHE A 58 7.24 5.80 5.36
CA PHE A 58 7.47 4.36 5.34
C PHE A 58 7.17 3.77 3.97
N ALA A 59 7.96 2.79 3.57
CA ALA A 59 7.63 1.91 2.47
C ALA A 59 6.47 0.99 2.87
N ARG A 60 5.69 0.56 1.88
CA ARG A 60 4.52 -0.29 2.13
C ARG A 60 4.81 -1.57 2.95
N PRO A 61 5.90 -2.33 2.70
CA PRO A 61 6.24 -3.48 3.55
C PRO A 61 6.48 -3.10 5.02
N GLN A 62 7.05 -1.92 5.27
CA GLN A 62 7.29 -1.42 6.64
C GLN A 62 5.97 -1.09 7.34
N ILE A 63 5.03 -0.44 6.63
CA ILE A 63 3.68 -0.17 7.17
C ILE A 63 2.93 -1.47 7.45
N ARG A 64 2.98 -2.44 6.53
CA ARG A 64 2.38 -3.77 6.73
C ARG A 64 3.00 -4.49 7.93
N ALA A 65 4.32 -4.37 8.13
CA ALA A 65 5.01 -4.96 9.28
C ALA A 65 4.60 -4.28 10.60
N LEU A 66 4.44 -2.95 10.61
CA LEU A 66 3.99 -2.20 11.78
C LEU A 66 2.55 -2.53 12.20
N THR A 67 1.67 -2.77 11.23
CA THR A 67 0.26 -3.09 11.50
C THR A 67 0.06 -4.47 12.15
N LYS A 68 1.10 -5.31 12.20
CA LYS A 68 1.05 -6.65 12.80
C LYS A 68 1.92 -6.78 14.05
N ASP A 69 2.49 -5.67 14.50
CA ASP A 69 3.54 -5.66 15.50
C ASP A 69 3.01 -5.29 16.88
N LYS A 70 2.76 -6.31 17.70
CA LYS A 70 2.28 -6.12 19.07
C LYS A 70 3.24 -5.31 19.95
N MET A 71 4.54 -5.43 19.72
CA MET A 71 5.55 -4.69 20.50
C MET A 71 5.48 -3.19 20.17
N PHE A 72 5.12 -2.84 18.94
CA PHE A 72 4.86 -1.46 18.56
C PHE A 72 3.60 -0.92 19.26
N GLU A 73 2.51 -1.69 19.28
CA GLU A 73 1.28 -1.30 20.00
C GLU A 73 1.50 -1.15 21.52
N GLU A 74 2.36 -1.97 22.11
CA GLU A 74 2.76 -1.86 23.53
C GLU A 74 3.65 -0.66 23.82
N SER A 75 4.35 -0.14 22.80
CA SER A 75 5.20 1.04 22.94
C SER A 75 4.46 2.38 22.91
N MET A 76 3.18 2.37 22.52
CA MET A 76 2.34 3.56 22.36
C MET A 76 1.87 4.13 23.70
N ALA A 77 1.79 5.46 23.77
CA ALA A 77 1.07 6.14 24.86
C ALA A 77 -0.44 5.82 24.80
N PRO A 78 -1.21 6.03 25.89
CA PRO A 78 -2.63 5.69 25.92
C PRO A 78 -3.46 6.29 24.77
N ALA A 79 -3.26 7.58 24.47
CA ALA A 79 -3.97 8.26 23.37
C ALA A 79 -3.55 7.73 21.98
N GLU A 80 -2.26 7.43 21.79
CA GLU A 80 -1.75 6.83 20.55
C GLU A 80 -2.34 5.44 20.34
N LYS A 81 -2.44 4.67 21.41
CA LYS A 81 -2.99 3.31 21.40
C LYS A 81 -4.47 3.32 21.06
N GLU A 82 -5.25 4.23 21.66
CA GLU A 82 -6.68 4.38 21.39
C GLU A 82 -6.93 4.72 19.91
N ALA A 83 -6.20 5.69 19.37
CA ALA A 83 -6.29 6.00 17.94
C ALA A 83 -5.84 4.86 17.02
N SER A 84 -4.83 4.06 17.40
CA SER A 84 -4.40 2.89 16.63
C SER A 84 -5.49 1.81 16.62
N ILE A 85 -6.17 1.58 17.75
CA ILE A 85 -7.29 0.65 17.85
C ILE A 85 -8.44 1.10 16.95
N CYS A 86 -8.86 2.37 17.02
CA CYS A 86 -9.91 2.89 16.14
C CYS A 86 -9.54 2.74 14.66
N PHE A 87 -8.28 2.97 14.31
CA PHE A 87 -7.79 2.75 12.95
C PHE A 87 -7.87 1.28 12.50
N GLU A 88 -7.45 0.35 13.36
CA GLU A 88 -7.52 -1.08 13.07
C GLU A 88 -8.96 -1.58 12.95
N GLU A 89 -9.86 -1.08 13.80
CA GLU A 89 -11.28 -1.33 13.67
C GLU A 89 -11.82 -0.86 12.32
N VAL A 90 -11.45 0.34 11.86
CA VAL A 90 -11.81 0.85 10.53
C VAL A 90 -11.25 -0.04 9.42
N ILE A 91 -10.01 -0.56 9.53
CA ILE A 91 -9.44 -1.48 8.53
C ILE A 91 -10.20 -2.82 8.46
N VAL A 92 -10.57 -3.38 9.62
CA VAL A 92 -11.25 -4.67 9.72
C VAL A 92 -12.69 -4.54 9.27
N LYS A 93 -13.37 -3.48 9.73
CA LYS A 93 -14.77 -3.17 9.42
C LYS A 93 -14.94 -2.41 8.09
N PHE A 94 -13.88 -2.27 7.30
CA PHE A 94 -13.90 -1.60 5.98
C PHE A 94 -14.91 -2.23 4.99
N PHE A 95 -15.48 -3.39 5.33
CA PHE A 95 -16.53 -4.10 4.59
C PHE A 95 -17.86 -4.25 5.38
N ALA A 96 -18.08 -3.51 6.46
CA ALA A 96 -19.24 -3.69 7.33
C ALA A 96 -20.25 -2.53 7.24
N HIS A 97 -21.55 -2.84 7.41
CA HIS A 97 -22.66 -1.88 7.37
C HIS A 97 -22.62 -0.75 8.41
N LYS A 98 -21.70 -0.80 9.39
CA LYS A 98 -21.51 0.23 10.44
C LYS A 98 -20.17 0.95 10.30
N TYR A 99 -19.74 1.14 9.06
CA TYR A 99 -18.45 1.75 8.74
C TYR A 99 -18.38 3.23 9.17
N GLU A 100 -19.47 3.98 9.02
CA GLU A 100 -19.52 5.42 9.35
C GLU A 100 -19.19 5.71 10.82
N GLU A 101 -19.77 4.95 11.76
CA GLU A 101 -19.52 5.10 13.19
C GLU A 101 -18.04 4.86 13.53
N GLY A 102 -17.44 3.82 12.96
CA GLY A 102 -16.03 3.52 13.15
C GLY A 102 -15.10 4.62 12.61
N VAL A 103 -15.43 5.17 11.44
CA VAL A 103 -14.65 6.28 10.85
C VAL A 103 -14.79 7.56 11.68
N ASN A 104 -15.98 7.88 12.20
CA ASN A 104 -16.19 9.04 13.06
C ASN A 104 -15.40 8.93 14.38
N ASN A 105 -15.41 7.76 15.02
CA ASN A 105 -14.63 7.53 16.24
C ASN A 105 -13.13 7.68 15.96
N MET A 106 -12.62 7.09 14.87
CA MET A 106 -11.22 7.26 14.45
C MET A 106 -10.86 8.74 14.24
N LEU A 107 -11.77 9.56 13.73
CA LEU A 107 -11.51 10.98 13.47
C LEU A 107 -11.40 11.80 14.75
N GLU A 108 -12.25 11.55 15.74
CA GLU A 108 -12.14 12.23 17.03
C GLU A 108 -10.81 11.88 17.71
N GLU A 109 -10.40 10.60 17.70
CA GLU A 109 -9.10 10.20 18.23
C GLU A 109 -7.93 10.80 17.44
N TYR A 110 -8.02 10.83 16.12
CA TYR A 110 -7.00 11.46 15.26
C TYR A 110 -6.92 12.96 15.53
N LYS A 111 -8.02 13.63 15.83
CA LYS A 111 -8.06 15.05 16.19
C LYS A 111 -7.43 15.30 17.56
N VAL A 112 -7.68 14.42 18.54
CA VAL A 112 -7.01 14.47 19.87
C VAL A 112 -5.50 14.33 19.71
N LEU A 113 -5.04 13.42 18.85
CA LEU A 113 -3.61 13.26 18.50
C LEU A 113 -3.02 14.40 17.67
N GLY A 114 -3.83 15.34 17.16
CA GLY A 114 -3.35 16.41 16.29
C GLY A 114 -3.00 15.95 14.87
N CYS A 115 -3.56 14.83 14.40
CA CYS A 115 -3.43 14.39 13.01
C CYS A 115 -4.00 15.44 12.05
N LYS A 116 -3.18 15.88 11.08
CA LYS A 116 -3.65 16.75 9.99
C LYS A 116 -4.52 15.95 9.01
N MET A 117 -5.58 16.58 8.50
CA MET A 117 -6.45 15.99 7.48
C MET A 117 -5.69 15.83 6.15
N SER A 118 -5.43 14.61 5.71
CA SER A 118 -4.87 14.32 4.38
C SER A 118 -5.97 14.27 3.34
N LEU A 119 -5.57 14.41 2.07
CA LEU A 119 -6.48 14.21 0.95
C LEU A 119 -7.14 12.83 0.97
N LYS A 120 -6.44 11.79 1.43
CA LYS A 120 -6.98 10.43 1.50
C LYS A 120 -8.03 10.28 2.60
N LEU A 121 -7.81 10.93 3.75
CA LEU A 121 -8.79 10.95 4.85
C LEU A 121 -10.02 11.79 4.47
N HIS A 122 -9.82 12.93 3.82
CA HIS A 122 -10.91 13.75 3.28
C HIS A 122 -11.72 13.00 2.21
N PHE A 123 -11.03 12.32 1.30
CA PHE A 123 -11.67 11.53 0.24
C PHE A 123 -12.45 10.34 0.83
N LEU A 124 -11.88 9.65 1.82
CA LEU A 124 -12.58 8.59 2.55
C LEU A 124 -13.90 9.12 3.13
N LEU A 125 -13.85 10.27 3.81
CA LEU A 125 -15.01 10.91 4.43
C LEU A 125 -16.09 11.36 3.44
N SER A 126 -15.68 11.94 2.32
CA SER A 126 -16.61 12.58 1.38
C SER A 126 -17.37 11.60 0.51
N HIS A 127 -16.95 10.34 0.54
CA HIS A 127 -17.48 9.27 -0.30
C HIS A 127 -17.88 8.04 0.51
N LEU A 128 -18.04 8.16 1.84
CA LEU A 128 -18.44 7.05 2.73
C LEU A 128 -19.77 6.39 2.29
N ASP A 129 -20.68 7.19 1.77
CA ASP A 129 -21.98 6.82 1.23
C ASP A 129 -21.90 6.03 -0.10
N GLN A 130 -20.77 6.12 -0.79
CA GLN A 130 -20.54 5.57 -2.13
C GLN A 130 -19.73 4.26 -2.10
N PHE A 131 -19.47 3.68 -0.93
CA PHE A 131 -18.75 2.40 -0.81
C PHE A 131 -19.68 1.24 -1.22
N PRO A 132 -19.47 0.55 -2.36
CA PRO A 132 -20.19 -0.67 -2.63
C PRO A 132 -19.75 -1.76 -1.64
N GLU A 133 -20.66 -2.68 -1.29
CA GLU A 133 -20.42 -3.81 -0.37
C GLU A 133 -19.17 -4.66 -0.71
N ASN A 134 -18.64 -4.57 -1.94
CA ASN A 134 -17.72 -5.54 -2.52
C ASN A 134 -16.27 -5.06 -2.73
N LEU A 135 -15.87 -3.92 -2.17
CA LEU A 135 -14.52 -3.33 -2.37
C LEU A 135 -13.35 -4.24 -1.96
N GLY A 136 -13.61 -5.32 -1.22
CA GLY A 136 -12.59 -6.27 -0.76
C GLY A 136 -12.27 -7.37 -1.74
N THR A 137 -13.12 -7.57 -2.75
CA THR A 137 -12.94 -8.64 -3.75
C THR A 137 -11.90 -8.27 -4.81
N VAL A 138 -11.67 -6.97 -5.03
CA VAL A 138 -10.61 -6.46 -5.91
C VAL A 138 -9.38 -6.14 -5.08
N SER A 139 -8.50 -7.12 -4.91
CA SER A 139 -7.20 -6.91 -4.26
C SER A 139 -6.29 -6.07 -5.17
N GLU A 140 -5.86 -4.90 -4.71
CA GLU A 140 -4.82 -4.10 -5.38
C GLU A 140 -3.44 -4.74 -5.34
N GLU A 141 -3.26 -5.87 -4.63
CA GLU A 141 -1.96 -6.55 -4.51
C GLU A 141 -1.34 -6.91 -5.85
N GLN A 142 -2.16 -7.27 -6.85
CA GLN A 142 -1.65 -7.57 -8.19
C GLN A 142 -1.01 -6.33 -8.87
N GLY A 143 -1.57 -5.13 -8.68
CA GLY A 143 -0.99 -3.89 -9.21
C GLY A 143 0.31 -3.49 -8.50
N GLU A 144 0.49 -3.94 -7.26
CA GLU A 144 1.71 -3.71 -6.48
C GLU A 144 2.85 -4.61 -6.90
N GLN A 145 2.53 -5.87 -7.18
CA GLN A 145 3.47 -6.91 -7.56
C GLN A 145 4.04 -6.68 -8.97
N PHE A 146 3.27 -6.02 -9.84
CA PHE A 146 3.70 -5.63 -11.17
C PHE A 146 5.05 -4.89 -11.21
N ARG A 147 5.28 -3.93 -10.29
CA ARG A 147 6.51 -3.11 -10.32
C ARG A 147 7.78 -3.91 -10.01
N PRO A 148 7.85 -4.70 -8.92
CA PRO A 148 8.94 -5.65 -8.69
C PRO A 148 9.12 -6.67 -9.81
N ASP A 149 8.02 -7.26 -10.30
CA ASP A 149 8.11 -8.31 -11.34
C ASP A 149 8.68 -7.77 -12.64
N ILE A 150 8.23 -6.58 -13.07
CA ILE A 150 8.76 -5.94 -14.26
C ILE A 150 10.24 -5.61 -14.10
N ARG A 151 10.67 -5.12 -12.93
CA ARG A 151 12.09 -4.87 -12.66
C ARG A 151 12.92 -6.15 -12.77
N GLU A 152 12.41 -7.27 -12.25
CA GLU A 152 13.08 -8.57 -12.37
C GLU A 152 13.15 -9.02 -13.84
N MET A 153 12.04 -8.87 -14.58
CA MET A 153 11.97 -9.20 -16.00
C MET A 153 12.93 -8.32 -16.83
N GLU A 154 13.02 -7.02 -16.55
CA GLU A 154 14.01 -6.13 -17.17
C GLU A 154 15.44 -6.61 -16.91
N GLY A 155 15.75 -7.03 -15.68
CA GLY A 155 17.05 -7.61 -15.34
C GLY A 155 17.36 -8.88 -16.14
N ARG A 156 16.42 -9.83 -16.20
CA ARG A 156 16.55 -11.09 -16.95
C ARG A 156 16.77 -10.85 -18.46
N TYR A 157 16.16 -9.79 -18.99
CA TYR A 157 16.23 -9.44 -20.41
C TYR A 157 17.24 -8.31 -20.72
N GLN A 158 18.08 -7.90 -19.76
CA GLN A 158 19.09 -6.84 -19.91
C GLN A 158 18.50 -5.52 -20.44
N GLY A 159 17.30 -5.15 -19.97
CA GLY A 159 16.56 -3.95 -20.38
C GLY A 159 15.90 -4.05 -21.76
N ARG A 160 15.91 -5.23 -22.40
CA ARG A 160 15.26 -5.43 -23.72
C ARG A 160 13.78 -5.74 -23.59
N TRP A 161 12.98 -4.71 -23.83
CA TRP A 161 11.53 -4.83 -23.99
C TRP A 161 11.20 -5.57 -25.30
N SER A 162 10.75 -6.82 -25.19
CA SER A 162 10.45 -7.69 -26.33
C SER A 162 9.12 -8.43 -26.17
N VAL A 163 8.50 -8.83 -27.28
CA VAL A 163 7.28 -9.66 -27.26
C VAL A 163 7.52 -10.96 -26.47
N SER A 164 8.72 -11.54 -26.54
CA SER A 164 9.11 -12.69 -25.74
C SER A 164 9.13 -12.43 -24.24
N MET A 165 9.61 -11.25 -23.81
CA MET A 165 9.62 -10.86 -22.39
C MET A 165 8.19 -10.75 -21.85
N MET A 166 7.29 -10.10 -22.60
CA MET A 166 5.88 -9.98 -22.20
C MET A 166 5.17 -11.33 -22.22
N ALA A 167 5.44 -12.19 -23.22
CA ALA A 167 4.88 -13.53 -23.28
C ALA A 167 5.33 -14.39 -22.08
N ASP A 168 6.60 -14.29 -21.69
CA ASP A 168 7.13 -14.96 -20.50
C ASP A 168 6.52 -14.38 -19.21
N TYR A 169 6.29 -13.07 -19.13
CA TYR A 169 5.63 -12.43 -18.00
C TYR A 169 4.18 -12.93 -17.83
N CYS A 170 3.38 -12.88 -18.90
CA CYS A 170 2.02 -13.41 -18.89
C CYS A 170 1.98 -14.92 -18.59
N TRP A 171 3.01 -15.67 -18.99
CA TRP A 171 3.14 -17.09 -18.67
C TRP A 171 3.42 -17.34 -17.20
N ILE A 172 4.25 -16.53 -16.55
CA ILE A 172 4.51 -16.60 -15.10
C ILE A 172 3.22 -16.32 -14.34
N LEU A 173 2.50 -15.25 -14.69
CA LEU A 173 1.22 -14.89 -14.05
C LEU A 173 0.20 -16.04 -14.12
N LYS A 174 0.02 -16.64 -15.30
CA LYS A 174 -0.89 -17.79 -15.48
C LYS A 174 -0.53 -19.03 -14.68
N ARG A 175 0.77 -19.23 -14.42
CA ARG A 175 1.24 -20.39 -13.65
C ARG A 175 1.06 -20.17 -12.17
N ASP A 176 1.19 -18.94 -11.69
CA ASP A 176 1.06 -18.64 -10.26
C ASP A 176 -0.43 -18.57 -9.83
N GLU A 177 -1.36 -18.39 -10.77
CA GLU A 177 -2.82 -18.47 -10.53
C GLU A 177 -3.40 -19.91 -10.57
N CYS A 178 -2.67 -20.88 -11.12
CA CYS A 178 -3.12 -22.27 -11.27
C CYS A 178 -2.13 -23.22 -10.58
N ASP A 179 -2.58 -23.98 -9.57
CA ASP A 179 -1.82 -25.05 -8.87
C ASP A 179 -1.45 -26.26 -9.77
N THR A 180 -1.24 -26.05 -11.07
CA THR A 180 -0.93 -27.08 -12.06
C THR A 180 0.48 -26.93 -12.62
N THR A 181 1.26 -28.01 -12.54
CA THR A 181 2.64 -28.04 -13.01
C THR A 181 2.73 -28.07 -14.53
N HIS A 182 2.96 -26.92 -15.16
CA HIS A 182 3.21 -26.82 -16.60
C HIS A 182 4.72 -26.76 -16.90
N LYS A 183 5.22 -27.72 -17.71
CA LYS A 183 6.62 -27.73 -18.21
C LYS A 183 6.70 -27.07 -19.59
N ARG A 184 7.52 -26.03 -19.70
CA ARG A 184 7.89 -25.40 -20.98
C ARG A 184 9.02 -26.19 -21.66
N LYS A 185 8.90 -26.45 -22.97
CA LYS A 185 10.05 -26.83 -23.81
C LYS A 185 10.77 -25.56 -24.25
N SER A 186 11.98 -25.34 -23.73
CA SER A 186 12.84 -24.21 -24.10
C SER A 186 13.75 -24.60 -25.26
N GLY A 187 13.62 -23.94 -26.41
CA GLY A 187 14.66 -23.93 -27.45
C GLY A 187 15.72 -22.88 -27.11
N ARG A 188 16.97 -23.31 -26.86
CA ARG A 188 18.10 -22.39 -26.65
C ARG A 188 18.33 -21.57 -27.92
N LYS A 189 18.09 -20.26 -27.86
CA LYS A 189 18.69 -19.29 -28.80
C LYS A 189 19.76 -18.52 -28.05
N ASN A 190 21.01 -18.73 -28.44
CA ASN A 190 22.14 -17.96 -27.94
C ASN A 190 22.06 -16.54 -28.53
N PHE A 191 21.76 -15.55 -27.69
CA PHE A 191 21.91 -14.16 -28.09
C PHE A 191 23.40 -13.83 -28.15
N LYS A 192 23.93 -13.63 -29.36
CA LYS A 192 25.28 -13.07 -29.53
C LYS A 192 25.28 -11.63 -29.02
N ALA A 193 26.21 -11.32 -28.11
CA ALA A 193 26.51 -9.95 -27.74
C ALA A 193 26.98 -9.18 -28.98
N ARG A 194 26.30 -8.08 -29.31
CA ARG A 194 26.84 -7.05 -30.19
C ARG A 194 27.25 -5.89 -29.30
N ASP A 195 28.52 -5.89 -28.95
CA ASP A 195 29.16 -4.77 -28.28
C ASP A 195 29.66 -3.81 -29.37
N LYS A 196 28.95 -2.69 -29.57
CA LYS A 196 29.47 -1.47 -30.19
C LYS A 196 28.63 -0.29 -29.70
N ARG A 197 29.09 0.34 -28.62
CA ARG A 197 28.79 1.74 -28.33
C ARG A 197 29.69 2.58 -29.25
N TYR A 198 29.10 3.23 -30.25
CA TYR A 198 29.76 4.34 -30.93
C TYR A 198 29.51 5.58 -30.09
N PHE A 199 30.58 6.13 -29.53
CA PHE A 199 30.66 7.55 -29.22
C PHE A 199 31.39 8.18 -30.40
N ASP A 200 30.68 8.99 -31.17
CA ASP A 200 31.21 10.16 -31.85
C ASP A 200 30.35 11.35 -31.40
#